data_AF-A0A835HCG7-F1
#
_entry.id   AF-A0A835HCG7-F1
#
_cell.length_a   1.000
_cell.length_b   1.000
_cell.length_c   1.000
_cell.angle_alpha   90.00
_cell.angle_beta   90.00
_cell.angle_gamma   90.00
#
_symmetry.space_group_name_H-M   'P 1'
#
loop_
_entity.id
_entity.type
_entity.pdbx_description
1 polymer ?
#
loop_
_entity_poly.entity_id
_entity_poly.type
_entity_poly.pdbx_seq_one_letter_code
_entity_poly.pdbx_strand_id
1 'polypeptide(L)'
;MVFLTDNEESNKCFLAGLVARSLSISTSNWRCTESLGDYLEKRNIMGIYDVDTCAITRRLRQDGSLIGVLNTEKFKTDEELLEMSRTWNIVGVDLISGVSCTAPYEWVDKTGSDWEFLNKGSEDGNFHVVAYDFGIKHNILRRIASCGCKITVVPCTWPASETLKMKPDGVVFSNGLGDPSAVPYAVEVVKEMLGKVPVFGICMGHQLCGQALGGKTFKMKFGHHGGNHPVRNVRNSRVEISAQVC
;
A
#
# COMPACT_ATOMS: atom_id res chain seq x y z
N MET A 1 9.63 6.11 18.06
CA MET A 1 8.87 6.56 16.88
C MET A 1 7.62 7.24 17.41
N VAL A 2 7.12 8.25 16.70
CA VAL A 2 5.95 9.04 17.11
C VAL A 2 4.78 8.63 16.22
N PHE A 3 3.61 8.37 16.79
CA PHE A 3 2.38 8.25 16.00
C PHE A 3 1.54 9.50 16.10
N LEU A 4 0.98 9.84 14.94
CA LEU A 4 0.14 10.99 14.70
C LEU A 4 -1.11 10.45 14.01
N THR A 5 -2.30 10.80 14.51
CA THR A 5 -3.56 10.33 13.93
C THR A 5 -3.76 10.80 12.49
N ASP A 6 -3.18 11.93 12.11
CA ASP A 6 -3.21 12.49 10.76
C ASP A 6 -2.20 11.86 9.78
N ASN A 7 -1.28 11.03 10.27
CA ASN A 7 -0.34 10.26 9.44
C ASN A 7 -0.84 8.84 9.11
N GLU A 8 -2.05 8.48 9.52
CA GLU A 8 -2.61 7.18 9.17
C GLU A 8 -2.99 7.14 7.67
N GLU A 9 -2.33 6.23 6.95
CA GLU A 9 -2.54 6.01 5.53
C GLU A 9 -3.70 5.05 5.23
N SER A 10 -4.35 4.51 6.26
CA SER A 10 -5.45 3.58 6.15
C SER A 10 -6.31 3.55 7.43
N ASN A 11 -7.46 2.89 7.37
CA ASN A 11 -8.39 2.73 8.50
C ASN A 11 -7.84 1.92 9.70
N LYS A 12 -6.86 1.04 9.46
CA LYS A 12 -6.18 0.27 10.50
C LYS A 12 -4.73 0.04 10.13
N CYS A 13 -3.95 -0.45 11.09
CA CYS A 13 -2.57 -0.85 10.86
C CYS A 13 -2.51 -2.28 10.31
N PHE A 14 -1.92 -2.43 9.12
CA PHE A 14 -1.85 -3.72 8.41
C PHE A 14 -0.54 -4.50 8.63
N LEU A 15 0.39 -3.95 9.43
CA LEU A 15 1.64 -4.65 9.71
C LEU A 15 1.40 -5.80 10.69
N ALA A 16 1.95 -6.98 10.38
CA ALA A 16 1.83 -8.16 11.24
C ALA A 16 2.72 -8.05 12.50
N GLY A 17 3.86 -7.36 12.38
CA GLY A 17 4.74 -7.07 13.49
C GLY A 17 5.82 -6.06 13.14
N LEU A 18 6.45 -5.50 14.17
CA LEU A 18 7.51 -4.51 14.04
C LEU A 18 8.84 -5.04 14.58
N VAL A 19 9.91 -4.90 13.79
CA VAL A 19 11.28 -5.22 14.22
C VAL A 19 12.11 -3.94 14.16
N ALA A 20 12.70 -3.53 15.28
CA ALA A 20 13.48 -2.30 15.38
C ALA A 20 14.83 -2.52 16.07
N ARG A 21 15.81 -1.67 15.76
CA ARG A 21 17.09 -1.67 16.50
C ARG A 21 16.94 -1.06 17.89
N SER A 22 16.24 0.07 17.98
CA SER A 22 16.10 0.81 19.23
C SER A 22 14.73 1.46 19.28
N LEU A 23 14.13 1.46 20.46
CA LEU A 23 12.89 2.15 20.76
C LEU A 23 13.23 3.37 21.62
N SER A 24 12.79 4.55 21.19
CA SER A 24 12.96 5.77 22.00
C SER A 24 12.10 5.68 23.25
N ILE A 25 12.71 6.00 24.40
CA ILE A 25 12.04 6.01 25.71
C ILE A 25 10.97 7.12 25.78
N SER A 26 11.25 8.26 25.14
CA SER A 26 10.30 9.38 25.04
C SER A 26 10.03 9.75 23.59
N THR A 27 8.87 10.34 23.36
CA THR A 27 8.48 10.97 22.10
C THR A 27 8.60 12.48 22.23
N SER A 28 9.23 13.12 21.24
CA SER A 28 9.47 14.58 21.27
C SER A 28 9.10 15.19 19.92
N ASN A 29 7.81 15.41 19.71
CA ASN A 29 7.26 16.08 18.53
C ASN A 29 5.96 16.78 18.94
N TRP A 30 5.73 18.01 18.48
CA TRP A 30 4.54 18.79 18.84
C TRP A 30 3.22 18.16 18.37
N ARG A 31 3.25 17.34 17.31
CA ARG A 31 2.09 16.60 16.81
C ARG A 31 1.82 15.30 17.58
N CYS A 32 2.79 14.83 18.37
CA CYS A 32 2.73 13.52 19.03
C CYS A 32 1.46 13.39 19.89
N THR A 33 0.62 12.41 19.58
CA THR A 33 -0.57 12.08 20.37
C THR A 33 -0.34 10.87 21.28
N GLU A 34 0.47 9.91 20.85
CA GLU A 34 0.77 8.69 21.61
C GLU A 34 2.14 8.09 21.28
N SER A 35 2.63 7.20 22.14
CA SER A 35 3.90 6.48 21.93
C SER A 35 3.73 5.34 20.92
N LEU A 36 4.85 4.91 20.30
CA LEU A 36 4.88 3.73 19.41
C LEU A 36 4.45 2.45 20.13
N GLY A 37 4.80 2.29 21.41
CA GLY A 37 4.40 1.12 22.20
C GLY A 37 2.88 1.08 22.39
N ASP A 38 2.31 2.17 22.90
CA ASP A 38 0.87 2.27 23.18
C ASP A 38 0.05 2.10 21.90
N TYR A 39 0.51 2.66 20.79
CA TYR A 39 -0.15 2.52 19.48
C TYR A 39 -0.24 1.06 19.02
N LEU A 40 0.86 0.30 19.17
CA LEU A 40 0.93 -1.11 18.78
C LEU A 40 0.09 -1.99 19.72
N GLU A 41 0.15 -1.73 21.03
CA GLU A 41 -0.62 -2.46 22.04
C GLU A 41 -2.13 -2.31 21.81
N LYS A 42 -2.62 -1.07 21.60
CA LYS A 42 -4.03 -0.79 21.29
C LYS A 42 -4.56 -1.54 20.07
N ARG A 43 -3.67 -1.84 19.11
CA ARG A 43 -4.00 -2.52 17.85
C ARG A 43 -3.66 -4.01 17.87
N ASN A 44 -3.20 -4.52 19.01
CA ASN A 44 -2.78 -5.91 19.20
C ASN A 44 -1.69 -6.35 18.21
N ILE A 45 -0.67 -5.51 18.04
CA ILE A 45 0.44 -5.74 17.11
C ILE A 45 1.73 -6.04 17.88
N MET A 46 2.38 -7.15 17.55
CA MET A 46 3.62 -7.55 18.20
C MET A 46 4.81 -6.74 17.70
N GLY A 47 5.68 -6.34 18.62
CA GLY A 47 6.93 -5.63 18.31
C GLY A 47 8.12 -6.21 19.07
N ILE A 48 9.28 -6.19 18.44
CA ILE A 48 10.57 -6.51 19.07
C ILE A 48 11.56 -5.39 18.78
N TYR A 49 12.32 -4.99 19.80
CA TYR A 49 13.41 -4.04 19.68
C TYR A 49 14.71 -4.60 20.28
N ASP A 50 15.82 -3.89 20.12
CA ASP A 50 17.17 -4.34 20.52
C ASP A 50 17.71 -5.51 19.69
N VAL A 51 17.24 -5.62 18.44
CA VAL A 51 17.71 -6.62 17.47
C VAL A 51 18.70 -5.98 16.50
N ASP A 52 19.71 -6.72 16.05
CA ASP A 52 20.60 -6.27 14.96
C ASP A 52 19.83 -6.27 13.62
N THR A 53 19.09 -5.19 13.38
CA THR A 53 18.37 -4.98 12.12
C THR A 53 19.30 -4.90 10.92
N CYS A 54 20.57 -4.52 11.09
CA CYS A 54 21.55 -4.50 9.99
C CYS A 54 21.90 -5.92 9.55
N ALA A 55 22.13 -6.84 10.50
CA ALA A 55 22.31 -8.26 10.20
C ALA A 55 21.10 -8.85 9.48
N ILE A 56 19.88 -8.53 9.94
CA ILE A 56 18.63 -8.96 9.27
C ILE A 56 18.54 -8.39 7.84
N THR A 57 18.75 -7.09 7.65
CA THR A 57 18.72 -6.46 6.32
C THR A 57 19.75 -7.07 5.38
N ARG A 58 20.98 -7.35 5.87
CA ARG A 58 22.02 -8.03 5.08
C ARG A 58 21.59 -9.44 4.67
N ARG A 59 21.00 -10.19 5.61
CA ARG A 59 20.48 -11.53 5.37
C ARG A 59 19.38 -11.53 4.31
N LEU A 60 18.38 -10.65 4.43
CA LEU A 60 17.30 -10.49 3.46
C LEU A 60 17.81 -10.10 2.06
N ARG A 61 18.85 -9.26 1.99
CA ARG A 61 19.48 -8.89 0.71
C ARG A 61 20.22 -10.07 0.06
N GLN A 62 20.87 -10.91 0.86
CA GLN A 62 21.66 -12.06 0.40
C GLN A 62 20.78 -13.26 0.03
N ASP A 63 19.80 -13.58 0.86
CA ASP A 63 19.02 -14.82 0.73
C ASP A 63 17.61 -14.58 0.16
N GLY A 64 17.19 -13.31 0.09
CA GLY A 64 15.85 -12.90 -0.34
C GLY A 64 14.88 -12.74 0.82
N SER A 65 13.61 -12.51 0.50
CA SER A 65 12.54 -12.37 1.49
C SER A 65 12.39 -13.68 2.27
N LEU A 66 12.62 -13.61 3.58
CA LEU A 66 12.46 -14.71 4.52
C LEU A 66 11.18 -14.50 5.35
N ILE A 67 10.56 -15.61 5.76
CA ILE A 67 9.43 -15.58 6.68
C ILE A 67 9.97 -15.62 8.11
N GLY A 68 9.55 -14.67 8.93
CA GLY A 68 9.89 -14.59 10.34
C GLY A 68 8.65 -14.77 11.21
N VAL A 69 8.84 -15.35 12.39
CA VAL A 69 7.79 -15.51 13.41
C VAL A 69 8.25 -14.77 14.66
N LEU A 70 7.37 -13.92 15.20
CA LEU A 70 7.56 -13.32 16.52
C LEU A 70 6.74 -14.14 17.53
N ASN A 71 7.36 -14.49 18.65
CA ASN A 71 6.74 -15.30 19.69
C ASN A 71 7.13 -14.78 21.07
N THR A 72 6.14 -14.75 21.98
CA THR A 72 6.32 -14.42 23.41
C THR A 72 6.07 -15.61 24.33
N GLU A 73 5.57 -16.73 23.80
CA GLU A 73 5.25 -17.94 24.56
C GLU A 73 6.53 -18.74 24.85
N LYS A 74 6.85 -18.92 26.13
CA LYS A 74 8.06 -19.65 26.56
C LYS A 74 8.03 -21.16 26.32
N PHE A 75 6.86 -21.72 26.01
CA PHE A 75 6.66 -23.17 25.89
C PHE A 75 6.83 -23.69 24.46
N LYS A 76 6.81 -22.81 23.44
CA LYS A 76 7.05 -23.21 22.05
C LYS A 76 8.54 -23.42 21.82
N THR A 77 8.89 -24.52 21.17
CA THR A 77 10.29 -24.79 20.83
C THR A 77 10.70 -24.06 19.55
N ASP A 78 12.01 -23.88 19.35
CA ASP A 78 12.54 -23.25 18.14
C ASP A 78 12.14 -24.03 16.87
N GLU A 79 12.02 -25.36 16.97
CA GLU A 79 11.58 -26.23 15.87
C GLU A 79 10.13 -25.93 15.46
N GLU A 80 9.23 -25.70 16.43
CA GLU A 80 7.83 -25.38 16.13
C GLU A 80 7.72 -24.02 15.44
N LEU A 81 8.50 -23.02 15.88
CA LEU A 81 8.53 -21.69 15.25
C LEU A 81 9.12 -21.74 13.83
N LEU A 82 10.15 -22.55 13.63
CA LEU A 82 10.71 -22.80 12.30
C LEU A 82 9.70 -23.49 11.39
N GLU A 83 8.92 -24.44 11.89
CA GLU A 83 7.87 -25.09 11.10
C GLU A 83 6.79 -24.09 10.69
N MET A 84 6.29 -23.26 11.63
CA MET A 84 5.34 -22.19 11.32
C MET A 84 5.87 -21.24 10.22
N SER A 85 7.16 -20.89 10.27
CA SER A 85 7.78 -20.03 9.25
C SER A 85 7.84 -20.68 7.86
N ARG A 86 7.93 -22.01 7.78
CA ARG A 86 8.02 -22.75 6.53
C ARG A 86 6.66 -23.00 5.90
N THR A 87 5.61 -23.12 6.71
CA THR A 87 4.25 -23.37 6.22
C THR A 87 3.62 -22.13 5.57
N TRP A 88 3.99 -20.92 6.01
CA TRP A 88 3.38 -19.69 5.51
C TRP A 88 4.03 -19.20 4.21
N ASN A 89 3.23 -18.81 3.22
CA ASN A 89 3.69 -18.20 1.99
C ASN A 89 2.75 -17.07 1.54
N ILE A 90 3.33 -16.00 0.99
CA ILE A 90 2.58 -14.87 0.42
C ILE A 90 2.17 -15.11 -1.05
N VAL A 91 2.88 -15.98 -1.76
CA VAL A 91 2.64 -16.22 -3.19
C VAL A 91 1.35 -17.01 -3.36
N GLY A 92 0.46 -16.54 -4.23
CA GLY A 92 -0.83 -17.18 -4.50
C GLY A 92 -1.91 -16.92 -3.46
N VAL A 93 -1.67 -16.06 -2.48
CA VAL A 93 -2.68 -15.65 -1.49
C VAL A 93 -3.29 -14.32 -1.89
N ASP A 94 -4.62 -14.30 -2.05
CA ASP A 94 -5.37 -13.06 -2.21
C ASP A 94 -5.44 -12.32 -0.88
N LEU A 95 -4.60 -11.30 -0.73
CA LEU A 95 -4.59 -10.40 0.42
C LEU A 95 -5.46 -9.15 0.18
N ILE A 96 -5.87 -8.92 -1.08
CA ILE A 96 -6.59 -7.72 -1.48
C ILE A 96 -8.03 -7.77 -0.95
N SER A 97 -8.70 -8.91 -1.08
CA SER A 97 -10.06 -9.10 -0.58
C SER A 97 -10.18 -8.90 0.94
N GLY A 98 -9.11 -9.14 1.70
CA GLY A 98 -9.09 -8.93 3.16
C GLY A 98 -8.89 -7.48 3.61
N VAL A 99 -8.51 -6.58 2.70
CA VAL A 99 -8.19 -5.17 3.03
C VAL A 99 -9.06 -4.14 2.29
N SER A 100 -9.78 -4.57 1.26
CA SER A 100 -10.69 -3.73 0.48
C SER A 100 -11.90 -3.27 1.30
N CYS A 101 -12.50 -2.15 0.90
CA CYS A 101 -13.79 -1.71 1.42
C CYS A 101 -14.94 -2.67 1.08
N THR A 102 -15.96 -2.71 1.94
CA THR A 102 -17.12 -3.61 1.78
C THR A 102 -18.21 -3.04 0.90
N ALA A 103 -18.32 -1.70 0.81
CA ALA A 103 -19.32 -1.00 0.02
C ALA A 103 -18.71 0.28 -0.58
N PRO A 104 -19.22 0.74 -1.73
CA PRO A 104 -18.78 2.01 -2.30
C PRO A 104 -18.98 3.18 -1.34
N TYR A 105 -18.05 4.12 -1.35
CA TYR A 105 -18.13 5.34 -0.56
C TYR A 105 -17.48 6.52 -1.30
N GLU A 106 -17.90 7.74 -0.96
CA GLU A 106 -17.29 8.96 -1.49
C GLU A 106 -16.11 9.40 -0.62
N TRP A 107 -14.99 9.74 -1.25
CA TRP A 107 -13.85 10.33 -0.54
C TRP A 107 -13.90 11.85 -0.64
N VAL A 108 -13.89 12.53 0.51
CA VAL A 108 -14.07 13.98 0.62
C VAL A 108 -12.81 14.73 1.04
N ASP A 109 -11.85 14.05 1.66
CA ASP A 109 -10.69 14.71 2.27
C ASP A 109 -9.65 15.12 1.22
N LYS A 110 -9.15 16.36 1.33
CA LYS A 110 -8.07 16.87 0.47
C LYS A 110 -6.74 16.87 1.22
N THR A 111 -5.65 17.07 0.49
CA THR A 111 -4.35 17.32 1.12
C THR A 111 -4.43 18.60 1.97
N GLY A 112 -3.98 18.54 3.22
CA GLY A 112 -3.95 19.71 4.10
C GLY A 112 -3.10 20.84 3.50
N SER A 113 -3.46 22.10 3.78
CA SER A 113 -2.81 23.29 3.20
C SER A 113 -1.29 23.31 3.38
N ASP A 114 -0.82 22.82 4.53
CA ASP A 114 0.60 22.82 4.90
C ASP A 114 1.42 21.82 4.08
N TRP A 115 0.75 20.86 3.43
CA TRP A 115 1.33 19.79 2.62
C TRP A 115 0.94 19.90 1.15
N GLU A 116 0.32 21.01 0.74
CA GLU A 116 -0.06 21.21 -0.64
C GLU A 116 1.08 21.86 -1.43
N PHE A 117 1.55 21.14 -2.45
CA PHE A 117 2.65 21.57 -3.31
C PHE A 117 2.18 22.01 -4.70
N LEU A 118 0.89 21.83 -5.00
CA LEU A 118 0.29 22.33 -6.22
C LEU A 118 0.06 23.85 -6.09
N ASN A 119 0.51 24.61 -7.09
CA ASN A 119 0.08 26.01 -7.22
C ASN A 119 -1.44 26.03 -7.41
N LYS A 120 -2.16 26.89 -6.67
CA LYS A 120 -3.62 27.09 -6.66
C LYS A 120 -4.20 27.62 -8.00
N GLY A 121 -3.69 27.14 -9.14
CA GLY A 121 -4.12 27.51 -10.48
C GLY A 121 -4.81 26.38 -11.25
N SER A 122 -4.91 25.17 -10.70
CA SER A 122 -5.77 24.14 -11.28
C SER A 122 -7.22 24.45 -10.89
N GLU A 123 -7.98 24.92 -11.88
CA GLU A 123 -9.43 25.11 -11.84
C GLU A 123 -10.13 23.91 -11.20
N ASP A 124 -11.30 24.14 -10.58
CA ASP A 124 -12.22 23.11 -10.07
C ASP A 124 -12.72 22.25 -11.25
N GLY A 125 -11.85 21.38 -11.76
CA GLY A 125 -12.18 20.34 -12.70
C GLY A 125 -13.07 19.37 -11.97
N ASN A 126 -14.38 19.52 -12.09
CA ASN A 126 -15.43 18.68 -11.51
C ASN A 126 -15.44 17.27 -12.14
N PHE A 127 -14.26 16.65 -12.26
CA PHE A 127 -14.03 15.34 -12.82
C PHE A 127 -14.47 14.27 -11.83
N HIS A 128 -15.13 13.23 -12.34
CA HIS A 128 -15.51 12.07 -11.57
C HIS A 128 -14.50 10.95 -11.77
N VAL A 129 -13.78 10.58 -10.70
CA VAL A 129 -12.85 9.46 -10.69
C VAL A 129 -13.43 8.31 -9.88
N VAL A 130 -13.38 7.10 -10.44
CA VAL A 130 -13.68 5.87 -9.68
C VAL A 130 -12.37 5.20 -9.28
N ALA A 131 -12.17 4.97 -7.99
CA ALA A 131 -10.96 4.34 -7.45
C ALA A 131 -11.28 2.93 -6.93
N TYR A 132 -10.62 1.91 -7.48
CA TYR A 132 -10.69 0.55 -6.98
C TYR A 132 -9.80 0.40 -5.74
N ASP A 133 -10.41 0.01 -4.62
CA ASP A 133 -9.73 -0.20 -3.36
C ASP A 133 -9.08 -1.58 -3.31
N PHE A 134 -7.79 -1.64 -3.62
CA PHE A 134 -6.98 -2.85 -3.44
C PHE A 134 -6.19 -2.86 -2.11
N GLY A 135 -6.61 -2.05 -1.14
CA GLY A 135 -5.80 -1.65 0.02
C GLY A 135 -5.26 -0.23 -0.17
N ILE A 136 -6.10 0.66 -0.67
CA ILE A 136 -5.74 2.02 -1.08
C ILE A 136 -5.20 2.84 0.09
N LYS A 137 -4.07 3.50 -0.14
CA LYS A 137 -3.58 4.50 0.80
C LYS A 137 -4.38 5.79 0.71
N HIS A 138 -4.81 6.32 1.85
CA HIS A 138 -5.56 7.58 1.94
C HIS A 138 -4.85 8.74 1.23
N ASN A 139 -3.51 8.79 1.22
CA ASN A 139 -2.82 9.87 0.53
C ASN A 139 -2.98 9.84 -0.99
N ILE A 140 -3.21 8.67 -1.61
CA ILE A 140 -3.54 8.60 -3.05
C ILE A 140 -4.85 9.37 -3.29
N LEU A 141 -5.85 9.12 -2.47
CA LEU A 141 -7.16 9.78 -2.54
C LEU A 141 -7.04 11.28 -2.27
N ARG A 142 -6.31 11.70 -1.22
CA ARG A 142 -6.04 13.11 -0.92
C ARG A 142 -5.39 13.86 -2.08
N ARG A 143 -4.39 13.26 -2.74
CA ARG A 143 -3.69 13.87 -3.88
C ARG A 143 -4.58 13.98 -5.11
N ILE A 144 -5.42 12.99 -5.38
CA ILE A 144 -6.38 13.03 -6.49
C ILE A 144 -7.46 14.08 -6.21
N ALA A 145 -7.98 14.16 -4.98
CA ALA A 145 -8.99 15.15 -4.58
C ALA A 145 -8.45 16.59 -4.62
N SER A 146 -7.16 16.79 -4.31
CA SER A 146 -6.47 18.08 -4.48
C SER A 146 -6.40 18.55 -5.93
N CYS A 147 -6.52 17.65 -6.91
CA CYS A 147 -6.59 17.99 -8.34
C CYS A 147 -8.00 18.38 -8.81
N GLY A 148 -8.98 18.53 -7.91
CA GLY A 148 -10.37 18.90 -8.22
C GLY A 148 -11.30 17.71 -8.42
N CYS A 149 -10.78 16.47 -8.43
CA CYS A 149 -11.59 15.28 -8.70
C CYS A 149 -12.54 14.94 -7.54
N LYS A 150 -13.79 14.61 -7.89
CA LYS A 150 -14.71 13.86 -7.03
C LYS A 150 -14.40 12.38 -7.14
N ILE A 151 -14.23 11.71 -6.01
CA ILE A 151 -13.77 10.32 -5.99
C ILE A 151 -14.82 9.40 -5.38
N THR A 152 -15.24 8.40 -6.14
CA THR A 152 -16.01 7.26 -5.65
C THR A 152 -15.06 6.08 -5.47
N VAL A 153 -14.88 5.61 -4.24
CA VAL A 153 -14.08 4.43 -3.95
C VAL A 153 -14.98 3.21 -4.00
N VAL A 154 -14.54 2.15 -4.70
CA VAL A 154 -15.31 0.91 -4.88
C VAL A 154 -14.51 -0.32 -4.41
N PRO A 155 -15.19 -1.40 -3.96
CA PRO A 155 -14.54 -2.63 -3.57
C PRO A 155 -13.68 -3.25 -4.68
N CYS A 156 -12.70 -4.08 -4.30
CA CYS A 156 -11.80 -4.75 -5.24
C CYS A 156 -12.53 -5.66 -6.24
N THR A 157 -13.70 -6.18 -5.86
CA THR A 157 -14.57 -7.06 -6.66
C THR A 157 -15.67 -6.31 -7.42
N TRP A 158 -15.67 -4.96 -7.39
CA TRP A 158 -16.72 -4.17 -8.00
C TRP A 158 -16.76 -4.35 -9.53
N PRO A 159 -17.92 -4.73 -10.13
CA PRO A 159 -17.97 -5.04 -11.55
C PRO A 159 -17.61 -3.85 -12.43
N ALA A 160 -16.85 -4.12 -13.49
CA ALA A 160 -16.48 -3.09 -14.46
C ALA A 160 -17.72 -2.44 -15.12
N SER A 161 -18.75 -3.23 -15.40
CA SER A 161 -20.03 -2.74 -15.91
C SER A 161 -20.69 -1.69 -15.01
N GLU A 162 -20.64 -1.87 -13.69
CA GLU A 162 -21.20 -0.91 -12.72
C GLU A 162 -20.37 0.37 -12.67
N THR A 163 -19.04 0.28 -12.70
CA THR A 163 -18.16 1.45 -12.80
C THR A 163 -18.43 2.24 -14.09
N LEU A 164 -18.61 1.59 -15.24
CA LEU A 164 -18.90 2.29 -16.49
C LEU A 164 -20.27 2.99 -16.49
N LYS A 165 -21.27 2.46 -15.77
CA LYS A 165 -22.57 3.13 -15.59
C LYS A 165 -22.45 4.45 -14.83
N MET A 166 -21.44 4.59 -13.97
CA MET A 166 -21.15 5.82 -13.25
C MET A 166 -20.58 6.94 -14.14
N LYS A 167 -20.29 6.64 -15.42
CA LYS A 167 -19.70 7.55 -16.42
C LYS A 167 -18.48 8.33 -15.86
N PRO A 168 -17.46 7.64 -15.34
CA PRO A 168 -16.28 8.31 -14.80
C PRO A 168 -15.46 8.96 -15.91
N ASP A 169 -14.84 10.10 -15.58
CA ASP A 169 -13.82 10.76 -16.41
C ASP A 169 -12.47 10.01 -16.32
N GLY A 170 -12.27 9.21 -15.28
CA GLY A 170 -11.08 8.39 -15.10
C GLY A 170 -11.28 7.26 -14.08
N VAL A 171 -10.52 6.18 -14.23
CA VAL A 171 -10.47 5.06 -13.28
C VAL A 171 -9.07 4.92 -12.72
N VAL A 172 -8.97 4.82 -11.40
CA VAL A 172 -7.72 4.58 -10.67
C VAL A 172 -7.71 3.19 -10.07
N PHE A 173 -6.67 2.42 -10.36
CA PHE A 173 -6.39 1.15 -9.69
C PHE A 173 -5.30 1.38 -8.65
N SER A 174 -5.64 1.22 -7.37
CA SER A 174 -4.77 1.62 -6.26
C SER A 174 -3.56 0.71 -6.07
N ASN A 175 -2.73 1.07 -5.09
CA ASN A 175 -1.79 0.13 -4.48
C ASN A 175 -2.55 -1.03 -3.81
N GLY A 176 -1.82 -2.09 -3.46
CA GLY A 176 -2.39 -3.23 -2.74
C GLY A 176 -1.34 -4.20 -2.23
N LEU A 177 -1.80 -5.20 -1.48
CA LEU A 177 -0.97 -6.26 -0.90
C LEU A 177 -0.95 -7.50 -1.79
N GLY A 178 0.09 -8.31 -1.63
CA GLY A 178 0.15 -9.66 -2.19
C GLY A 178 0.61 -9.73 -3.64
N ASP A 179 0.25 -10.83 -4.29
CA ASP A 179 0.68 -11.18 -5.63
C ASP A 179 -0.44 -10.89 -6.65
N PRO A 180 -0.20 -10.09 -7.72
CA PRO A 180 -1.18 -9.85 -8.77
C PRO A 180 -1.64 -11.16 -9.47
N SER A 181 -0.83 -12.22 -9.44
CA SER A 181 -1.23 -13.54 -9.98
C SER A 181 -2.36 -14.20 -9.20
N ALA A 182 -2.56 -13.83 -7.92
CA ALA A 182 -3.59 -14.36 -7.05
C ALA A 182 -4.96 -13.70 -7.25
N VAL A 183 -5.03 -12.63 -8.05
CA VAL A 183 -6.25 -11.81 -8.23
C VAL A 183 -6.64 -11.68 -9.72
N PRO A 184 -6.91 -12.81 -10.42
CA PRO A 184 -7.24 -12.78 -11.85
C PRO A 184 -8.50 -11.96 -12.15
N TYR A 185 -9.45 -11.91 -11.20
CA TYR A 185 -10.66 -11.08 -11.33
C TYR A 185 -10.32 -9.59 -11.49
N ALA A 186 -9.29 -9.09 -10.80
CA ALA A 186 -8.89 -7.69 -10.89
C ALA A 186 -8.25 -7.38 -12.25
N VAL A 187 -7.50 -8.33 -12.82
CA VAL A 187 -6.95 -8.21 -14.17
C VAL A 187 -8.07 -8.11 -15.21
N GLU A 188 -9.11 -8.92 -15.09
CA GLU A 188 -10.26 -8.87 -16.03
C GLU A 188 -11.00 -7.53 -15.93
N VAL A 189 -11.22 -7.00 -14.73
CA VAL A 189 -11.80 -5.65 -14.54
C VAL A 189 -10.95 -4.58 -15.26
N VAL A 190 -9.63 -4.63 -15.13
CA VAL A 190 -8.74 -3.69 -15.83
C VAL A 190 -8.86 -3.84 -17.34
N LYS A 191 -8.85 -5.08 -17.87
CA LYS A 191 -9.03 -5.35 -19.31
C LYS A 191 -10.34 -4.78 -19.83
N GLU A 192 -11.43 -4.93 -19.08
CA GLU A 192 -12.74 -4.41 -19.48
C GLU A 192 -12.80 -2.88 -19.53
N MET A 193 -11.92 -2.18 -18.80
CA MET A 193 -11.84 -0.71 -18.76
C MET A 193 -10.91 -0.10 -19.81
N LEU A 194 -9.83 -0.81 -20.15
CA LEU A 194 -8.82 -0.31 -21.08
C LEU A 194 -9.45 0.05 -22.43
N GLY A 195 -9.17 1.26 -22.90
CA GLY A 195 -9.70 1.80 -24.15
C GLY A 195 -11.12 2.37 -24.08
N LYS A 196 -11.81 2.27 -22.93
CA LYS A 196 -13.15 2.85 -22.72
C LYS A 196 -13.12 4.14 -21.87
N VAL A 197 -12.20 4.20 -20.91
CA VAL A 197 -12.02 5.32 -19.98
C VAL A 197 -10.52 5.49 -19.70
N PRO A 198 -10.01 6.70 -19.40
CA PRO A 198 -8.64 6.86 -18.90
C PRO A 198 -8.38 6.00 -17.67
N VAL A 199 -7.30 5.21 -17.70
CA VAL A 199 -6.91 4.29 -16.62
C VAL A 199 -5.56 4.72 -16.05
N PHE A 200 -5.47 4.79 -14.72
CA PHE A 200 -4.23 5.06 -14.00
C PHE A 200 -3.99 4.00 -12.91
N GLY A 201 -2.89 3.25 -13.02
CA GLY A 201 -2.54 2.18 -12.08
C GLY A 201 -1.33 2.53 -11.23
N ILE A 202 -1.42 2.33 -9.91
CA ILE A 202 -0.34 2.60 -8.95
C ILE A 202 0.07 1.30 -8.26
N CYS A 203 1.37 0.96 -8.26
CA CYS A 203 1.90 -0.26 -7.62
C CYS A 203 1.17 -1.53 -8.08
N MET A 204 0.27 -2.11 -7.26
CA MET A 204 -0.59 -3.22 -7.66
C MET A 204 -1.38 -2.89 -8.93
N GLY A 205 -2.03 -1.72 -9.00
CA GLY A 205 -2.73 -1.28 -10.21
C GLY A 205 -1.82 -1.19 -11.44
N HIS A 206 -0.55 -0.82 -11.28
CA HIS A 206 0.41 -0.82 -12.40
C HIS A 206 0.70 -2.25 -12.89
N GLN A 207 0.88 -3.20 -11.96
CA GLN A 207 1.11 -4.61 -12.29
C GLN A 207 -0.10 -5.22 -13.00
N LEU A 208 -1.32 -4.95 -12.52
CA LEU A 208 -2.56 -5.42 -13.13
C LEU A 208 -2.77 -4.85 -14.54
N CYS A 209 -2.49 -3.55 -14.75
CA CYS A 209 -2.46 -2.97 -16.09
C CYS A 209 -1.45 -3.66 -17.01
N GLY A 210 -0.25 -3.97 -16.49
CA GLY A 210 0.76 -4.72 -17.22
C GLY A 210 0.27 -6.10 -17.65
N GLN A 211 -0.34 -6.86 -16.75
CA GLN A 211 -0.91 -8.17 -17.04
C GLN A 211 -2.11 -8.11 -18.00
N ALA A 212 -2.98 -7.11 -17.85
CA ALA A 212 -4.10 -6.87 -18.75
C ALA A 212 -3.64 -6.66 -20.20
N LEU A 213 -2.46 -6.06 -20.39
CA LEU A 213 -1.81 -5.84 -21.68
C LEU A 213 -0.91 -7.01 -22.13
N GLY A 214 -0.96 -8.18 -21.45
CA GLY A 214 -0.20 -9.38 -21.80
C GLY A 214 1.21 -9.46 -21.19
N GLY A 215 1.56 -8.54 -20.29
CA GLY A 215 2.78 -8.60 -19.50
C GLY A 215 2.79 -9.73 -18.47
N LYS A 216 3.97 -10.05 -17.95
CA LYS A 216 4.17 -11.05 -16.90
C LYS A 216 4.75 -10.41 -15.65
N THR A 217 4.37 -10.91 -14.49
CA THR A 217 4.91 -10.51 -13.18
C THR A 217 5.78 -11.62 -12.62
N PHE A 218 6.72 -11.26 -11.76
CA PHE A 218 7.55 -12.22 -11.03
C PHE A 218 7.85 -11.66 -9.64
N LYS A 219 8.08 -12.55 -8.67
CA LYS A 219 8.46 -12.14 -7.31
C LYS A 219 9.91 -11.66 -7.31
N MET A 220 10.12 -10.43 -6.86
CA MET A 220 11.47 -9.91 -6.63
C MET A 220 12.15 -10.62 -5.46
N LYS A 221 13.48 -10.62 -5.46
CA LYS A 221 14.28 -11.28 -4.41
C LYS A 221 13.95 -10.78 -3.01
N PHE A 222 13.93 -9.47 -2.80
CA PHE A 222 13.56 -8.81 -1.52
C PHE A 222 12.69 -7.55 -1.71
N GLY A 223 12.28 -7.28 -2.96
CA GLY A 223 11.47 -6.11 -3.33
C GLY A 223 12.18 -4.76 -3.16
N HIS A 224 11.41 -3.68 -3.32
CA HIS A 224 11.85 -2.31 -3.07
C HIS A 224 11.02 -1.70 -1.95
N HIS A 225 11.68 -1.40 -0.83
CA HIS A 225 11.06 -0.86 0.37
C HIS A 225 11.89 0.33 0.88
N GLY A 226 11.49 1.56 0.56
CA GLY A 226 12.24 2.75 0.95
C GLY A 226 11.78 4.03 0.29
N GLY A 227 12.27 5.18 0.78
CA GLY A 227 11.91 6.52 0.32
C GLY A 227 12.95 7.21 -0.57
N ASN A 228 13.99 6.50 -0.99
CA ASN A 228 15.17 7.06 -1.68
C ASN A 228 15.48 6.36 -3.01
N HIS A 229 14.50 5.70 -3.64
CA HIS A 229 14.73 4.90 -4.83
C HIS A 229 14.72 5.79 -6.10
N PRO A 230 15.83 5.88 -6.86
CA PRO A 230 15.87 6.71 -8.06
C PRO A 230 15.13 6.02 -9.22
N VAL A 231 14.20 6.74 -9.85
CA VAL A 231 13.46 6.27 -11.03
C VAL A 231 13.72 7.22 -12.17
N ARG A 232 14.15 6.69 -13.32
CA ARG A 232 14.43 7.49 -14.51
C ARG A 232 13.24 7.47 -15.46
N ASN A 233 12.77 8.64 -15.84
CA ASN A 233 11.86 8.78 -16.98
C ASN A 233 12.67 8.64 -18.28
N VAL A 234 12.46 7.52 -18.98
CA VAL A 234 13.22 7.19 -20.19
C VAL A 234 12.96 8.16 -21.36
N ARG A 235 11.83 8.87 -21.38
CA ARG A 235 11.46 9.79 -22.49
C ARG A 235 12.26 11.10 -22.44
N ASN A 236 12.55 11.61 -21.25
CA ASN A 236 13.22 12.90 -21.06
C ASN A 236 14.51 12.81 -20.23
N SER A 237 14.92 11.60 -19.85
CA SER A 237 16.10 11.29 -19.05
C SER A 237 16.17 11.93 -17.65
N ARG A 238 15.08 12.53 -17.16
CA ARG A 238 15.01 13.05 -15.79
C ARG A 238 14.94 11.90 -14.79
N VAL A 239 15.56 12.12 -13.62
CA VAL A 239 15.52 11.19 -12.50
C VAL A 239 14.72 11.82 -11.37
N GLU A 240 13.82 11.04 -10.80
CA GLU A 240 13.02 11.39 -9.64
C GLU A 240 13.35 10.45 -8.49
N ILE A 241 13.34 10.96 -7.27
CA ILE A 241 13.47 10.13 -6.07
C ILE A 241 12.07 9.70 -5.63
N SER A 242 11.86 8.40 -5.51
CA SER A 242 10.55 7.81 -5.28
C SER A 242 10.48 7.00 -3.98
N ALA A 243 9.26 6.92 -3.44
CA ALA A 243 8.91 5.95 -2.42
C ALA A 243 8.46 4.65 -3.09
N GLN A 244 9.05 3.53 -2.67
CA GLN A 244 8.77 2.19 -3.19
C GLN A 244 8.36 1.27 -2.04
N VAL A 245 7.32 0.47 -2.27
CA VAL A 245 6.79 -0.56 -1.37
C VAL A 245 6.23 -1.70 -2.25
N CYS A 246 7.12 -2.42 -2.93
CA CYS A 246 6.76 -3.44 -3.93
C CYS A 246 7.67 -4.68 -3.87
#